data_AF-A0A7W0QSQ2-F1
#
_entry.id   AF-A0A7W0QSQ2-F1
#
_cell.length_a   1.000
_cell.length_b   1.000
_cell.length_c   1.000
_cell.angle_alpha   90.00
_cell.angle_beta   90.00
_cell.angle_gamma   90.00
#
_symmetry.space_group_name_H-M   'P 1'
#
loop_
_entity.id
_entity.type
_entity.pdbx_description
1 polymer ?
#
loop_
_entity_poly.entity_id
_entity_poly.type
_entity_poly.pdbx_seq_one_letter_code
_entity_poly.pdbx_strand_id
1 'polypeptide(L)'
;MRLRRKLSLNELADRAEISPSHLSRIERGLTVPSYDVLDNIAGALGSDLNALRTKEKSARAVDDDLRLIFEGLELAKDAQDELLGLSHETREALAEALDRRGAQDGA
;
A
#
# COMPACT_ATOMS: atom_id res chain seq x y z
N MET A 1 -11.09 1.64 12.27
CA MET A 1 -9.98 2.62 12.26
C MET A 1 -9.73 3.22 13.66
N ARG A 2 -10.60 4.08 14.21
CA ARG A 2 -10.38 4.69 15.55
C ARG A 2 -10.40 3.73 16.75
N LEU A 3 -11.26 2.70 16.70
CA LEU A 3 -11.44 1.75 17.82
C LEU A 3 -10.18 0.93 18.11
N ARG A 4 -9.42 0.59 17.07
CA ARG A 4 -8.13 -0.11 17.20
C ARG A 4 -7.07 0.75 17.90
N ARG A 5 -7.22 2.07 17.85
CA ARG A 5 -6.36 3.06 18.53
C ARG A 5 -7.00 3.63 19.80
N LYS A 6 -8.11 3.05 20.28
CA LYS A 6 -8.87 3.49 21.46
C LYS A 6 -9.27 4.98 21.44
N LEU A 7 -9.46 5.56 20.25
CA LEU A 7 -9.93 6.93 20.09
C LEU A 7 -11.46 6.95 20.00
N SER A 8 -12.08 7.92 20.67
CA SER A 8 -13.48 8.29 20.48
C SER A 8 -13.69 9.02 19.14
N LEU A 9 -14.96 9.16 18.74
CA LEU A 9 -15.32 9.94 17.54
C LEU A 9 -14.84 11.40 17.67
N ASN A 10 -15.05 12.01 18.84
CA ASN A 10 -14.67 13.40 19.09
C ASN A 10 -13.14 13.57 19.08
N GLU A 11 -12.40 12.71 19.78
CA GLU A 11 -10.92 12.82 19.80
C GLU A 11 -10.30 12.67 18.42
N LEU A 12 -10.82 11.78 17.56
CA LEU A 12 -10.31 11.67 16.19
C LEU A 12 -10.73 12.87 15.33
N ALA A 13 -11.97 13.34 15.47
CA ALA A 13 -12.47 14.49 14.73
C ALA A 13 -11.66 15.75 15.05
N ASP A 14 -11.40 16.00 16.33
CA ASP A 14 -10.59 17.12 16.80
C ASP A 14 -9.16 17.06 16.27
N ARG A 15 -8.51 15.88 16.35
CA ARG A 15 -7.15 15.69 15.81
C ARG A 15 -7.07 15.82 14.29
N ALA A 16 -8.14 15.49 13.57
CA ALA A 16 -8.22 15.58 12.13
C ALA A 16 -8.78 16.93 11.64
N GLU A 17 -9.04 17.86 12.56
CA GLU A 17 -9.58 19.19 12.28
C GLU A 17 -10.89 19.16 11.45
N ILE A 18 -11.78 18.20 11.76
CA ILE A 18 -13.10 18.06 11.13
C ILE A 18 -14.19 17.91 12.19
N SER A 19 -15.45 18.11 11.81
CA SER A 19 -16.55 17.92 12.76
C SER A 19 -16.81 16.41 13.04
N PRO A 20 -17.22 16.05 14.27
CA PRO A 20 -17.64 14.68 14.59
C PRO A 20 -18.74 14.16 13.67
N SER A 21 -19.67 15.02 13.27
CA SER A 21 -20.74 14.70 12.32
C SER A 21 -20.20 14.37 10.92
N HIS A 22 -19.19 15.11 10.44
CA HIS A 22 -18.54 14.83 9.16
C HIS A 22 -17.79 13.50 9.20
N LEU A 23 -16.99 13.27 10.25
CA LEU A 23 -16.29 12.00 10.47
C LEU A 23 -17.27 10.80 10.56
N SER A 24 -18.40 10.97 11.25
CA SER A 24 -19.44 9.96 11.37
C SER A 24 -20.06 9.58 10.01
N ARG A 25 -20.25 10.55 9.11
CA ARG A 25 -20.74 10.27 7.75
C ARG A 25 -19.71 9.53 6.92
N ILE A 26 -18.44 9.92 7.01
CA ILE A 26 -17.32 9.27 6.32
C ILE A 26 -17.23 7.79 6.73
N GLU A 27 -17.22 7.49 8.03
CA GLU A 27 -17.11 6.11 8.50
C GLU A 27 -18.29 5.21 8.12
N ARG A 28 -19.48 5.81 7.93
CA ARG A 28 -20.67 5.10 7.46
C ARG A 28 -20.77 5.01 5.94
N GLY A 29 -19.77 5.52 5.21
CA GLY A 29 -19.77 5.55 3.73
C GLY A 29 -20.80 6.51 3.14
N LEU A 30 -21.35 7.45 3.93
CA LEU A 30 -22.36 8.42 3.49
C LEU A 30 -21.76 9.68 2.85
N THR A 31 -20.44 9.83 2.94
CA THR A 31 -19.67 10.92 2.34
C THR A 31 -18.30 10.39 1.93
N VAL A 32 -17.90 10.68 0.70
CA VAL A 32 -16.51 10.49 0.25
C VAL A 32 -15.72 11.73 0.69
N PRO A 33 -14.67 11.60 1.52
CA PRO A 33 -13.84 12.74 1.93
C PRO A 33 -13.02 13.27 0.75
N SER A 34 -12.64 14.55 0.80
CA SER A 34 -11.58 15.07 -0.07
C SER A 34 -10.23 14.44 0.30
N TYR A 35 -9.23 14.62 -0.56
CA TYR A 35 -7.86 14.18 -0.27
C TYR A 35 -7.35 14.79 1.04
N ASP A 36 -7.52 16.10 1.24
CA ASP A 36 -7.05 16.79 2.45
C ASP A 36 -7.72 16.27 3.72
N VAL A 37 -9.03 16.00 3.66
CA VAL A 37 -9.75 15.41 4.80
C VAL A 37 -9.26 14.00 5.09
N LEU A 38 -9.00 13.20 4.04
CA LEU A 38 -8.46 11.85 4.21
C LEU A 38 -7.04 11.90 4.80
N ASP A 39 -6.21 12.86 4.37
CA ASP A 39 -4.84 13.05 4.83
C ASP A 39 -4.82 13.48 6.30
N ASN A 40 -5.67 14.44 6.67
CA ASN A 40 -5.85 14.83 8.07
C ASN A 40 -6.30 13.65 8.96
N ILE A 41 -7.26 12.84 8.49
CA ILE A 41 -7.71 11.65 9.24
C ILE A 41 -6.56 10.64 9.39
N ALA A 42 -5.78 10.41 8.35
CA ALA A 42 -4.63 9.51 8.41
C ALA A 42 -3.56 10.03 9.36
N GLY A 43 -3.22 11.32 9.28
CA GLY A 43 -2.26 11.99 10.16
C GLY A 43 -2.69 11.94 11.62
N ALA A 44 -3.96 12.23 11.90
CA ALA A 44 -4.56 12.12 13.24
C ALA A 44 -4.53 10.69 13.80
N LEU A 45 -4.56 9.72 12.90
CA LEU A 45 -4.39 8.31 13.20
C LEU A 45 -2.91 7.96 13.41
N GLY A 46 -1.93 8.78 13.01
CA GLY A 46 -0.51 8.46 13.07
C GLY A 46 -0.05 7.60 11.88
N SER A 47 -0.71 7.78 10.74
CA SER A 47 -0.36 7.19 9.46
C SER A 47 -0.12 8.32 8.46
N ASP A 48 0.89 8.19 7.62
CA ASP A 48 1.14 9.15 6.53
C ASP A 48 0.58 8.55 5.22
N LEU A 49 -0.42 9.21 4.60
CA LEU A 49 -0.97 8.76 3.33
C LEU A 49 0.07 8.78 2.21
N ASN A 50 1.00 9.74 2.22
CA ASN A 50 2.09 9.77 1.26
C ASN A 50 3.00 8.56 1.44
N ALA A 51 3.36 8.21 2.68
CA ALA A 51 4.13 7.00 2.95
C ALA A 51 3.40 5.73 2.51
N LEU A 52 2.08 5.62 2.76
CA LEU A 52 1.27 4.50 2.29
C LEU A 52 1.23 4.41 0.76
N ARG A 53 1.03 5.55 0.08
CA ARG A 53 1.01 5.64 -1.38
C ARG A 53 2.38 5.31 -1.98
N THR A 54 3.47 5.76 -1.37
CA THR A 54 4.83 5.44 -1.81
C THR A 54 5.09 3.96 -1.67
N LYS A 55 4.74 3.33 -0.54
CA LYS A 55 4.83 1.88 -0.37
C LYS A 55 4.01 1.11 -1.41
N GLU A 56 2.80 1.58 -1.72
CA GLU A 56 1.98 0.98 -2.77
C GLU A 56 2.64 1.11 -4.16
N LYS A 57 3.20 2.27 -4.48
CA LYS A 57 3.94 2.49 -5.74
C LYS A 57 5.17 1.58 -5.85
N SER A 58 5.96 1.47 -4.78
CA SER A 58 7.12 0.57 -4.74
C SER A 58 6.70 -0.89 -4.92
N ALA A 59 5.63 -1.33 -4.25
CA ALA A 59 5.10 -2.68 -4.42
C ALA A 59 4.63 -2.96 -5.86
N ARG A 60 3.97 -1.99 -6.50
CA ARG A 60 3.56 -2.11 -7.92
C ARG A 60 4.76 -2.17 -8.86
N ALA A 61 5.79 -1.34 -8.63
CA ALA A 61 7.01 -1.37 -9.44
C ALA A 61 7.70 -2.74 -9.36
N VAL A 62 7.84 -3.30 -8.16
CA VAL A 62 8.40 -4.65 -7.96
C VAL A 62 7.56 -5.72 -8.70
N ASP A 63 6.23 -5.61 -8.68
CA ASP A 63 5.36 -6.54 -9.40
C ASP A 63 5.52 -6.43 -10.92
N ASP A 64 5.68 -5.22 -11.44
CA ASP A 64 5.88 -4.99 -12.87
C ASP A 64 7.24 -5.53 -13.33
N ASP A 65 8.30 -5.32 -12.55
CA ASP A 65 9.63 -5.88 -12.81
C ASP A 65 9.61 -7.41 -12.80
N LEU A 66 8.98 -8.01 -11.79
CA LEU A 66 8.85 -9.47 -11.69
C LEU A 66 8.05 -10.08 -12.85
N ARG A 67 6.99 -9.41 -13.30
CA ARG A 67 6.22 -9.86 -14.48
C ARG A 67 7.10 -9.96 -15.72
N LEU A 68 7.89 -8.92 -16.00
CA LEU A 68 8.80 -8.92 -17.14
C LEU A 68 9.82 -10.06 -17.06
N ILE A 69 10.37 -10.31 -15.86
CA ILE A 69 11.32 -11.40 -15.65
C ILE A 69 10.65 -12.77 -15.83
N PHE A 70 9.47 -12.97 -15.24
CA PHE A 70 8.74 -14.23 -15.34
C PHE A 70 8.29 -14.54 -16.78
N GLU A 71 7.92 -13.52 -17.55
CA GLU A 71 7.65 -13.63 -18.98
C GLU A 71 8.89 -14.11 -19.73
N GLY A 72 10.06 -13.51 -19.48
CA GLY A 72 11.33 -13.93 -20.10
C GLY A 72 11.79 -15.34 -19.72
N LEU A 73 11.41 -15.82 -18.55
CA LEU A 73 11.67 -17.19 -18.08
C LEU A 73 10.59 -18.19 -18.54
N GLU A 74 9.57 -17.74 -19.26
CA GLU A 74 8.44 -18.53 -19.73
C GLU A 74 7.71 -19.29 -18.59
N LEU A 75 7.61 -18.68 -17.40
CA LEU A 75 6.88 -19.29 -16.29
C LEU A 75 5.40 -19.45 -16.62
N ALA A 76 4.83 -20.58 -16.25
CA ALA A 76 3.39 -20.81 -16.34
C ALA A 76 2.61 -19.78 -15.50
N LYS A 77 1.46 -19.34 -16.00
CA LYS A 77 0.69 -18.23 -15.42
C LYS A 77 0.25 -18.50 -13.97
N ASP A 78 -0.07 -19.74 -13.64
CA ASP A 78 -0.41 -20.17 -12.28
C ASP A 78 0.77 -19.97 -11.30
N ALA A 79 1.98 -20.35 -11.72
CA ALA A 79 3.19 -20.08 -10.93
C ALA A 79 3.47 -18.58 -10.78
N GLN A 80 3.22 -17.78 -11.82
CA GLN A 80 3.35 -16.31 -11.73
C GLN A 80 2.38 -15.74 -10.70
N ASP A 81 1.11 -16.17 -10.75
CA ASP A 81 0.07 -15.71 -9.84
C ASP A 81 0.40 -16.08 -8.37
N GLU A 82 0.92 -17.30 -8.13
CA GLU A 82 1.39 -17.72 -6.81
C GLU A 82 2.56 -16.87 -6.30
N LEU A 83 3.57 -16.62 -7.14
CA LEU A 83 4.75 -15.82 -6.78
C LEU A 83 4.40 -14.34 -6.53
N LEU A 84 3.50 -13.76 -7.32
CA LEU A 84 2.99 -12.41 -7.12
C LEU A 84 2.09 -12.30 -5.87
N GLY A 85 1.51 -13.42 -5.43
CA GLY A 85 0.76 -13.53 -4.19
C GLY A 85 1.62 -13.51 -2.91
N LEU A 86 2.95 -13.64 -3.03
CA LEU A 86 3.86 -13.60 -1.89
C LEU A 86 3.91 -12.21 -1.22
N SER A 87 4.47 -12.17 -0.01
CA SER A 87 4.66 -10.91 0.71
C SER A 87 5.51 -9.92 -0.10
N HIS A 88 5.27 -8.63 0.07
CA HIS A 88 6.03 -7.59 -0.64
C HIS A 88 7.54 -7.71 -0.39
N GLU A 89 7.95 -7.98 0.85
CA GLU A 89 9.36 -8.19 1.23
C GLU A 89 9.98 -9.39 0.52
N THR A 90 9.22 -10.49 0.37
CA THR A 90 9.68 -11.68 -0.37
C THR A 90 9.82 -11.39 -1.87
N ARG A 91 8.86 -10.67 -2.45
CA ARG A 91 8.90 -10.28 -3.87
C ARG A 91 10.05 -9.34 -4.17
N GLU A 92 10.31 -8.38 -3.29
CA GLU A 92 11.43 -7.44 -3.42
C GLU A 92 12.77 -8.18 -3.38
N ALA A 93 12.96 -9.07 -2.40
CA ALA A 93 14.16 -9.91 -2.32
C ALA A 93 14.34 -10.82 -3.54
N LEU A 94 13.23 -11.37 -4.08
CA LEU A 94 13.24 -12.18 -5.29
C LEU A 94 13.67 -11.37 -6.52
N ALA A 95 13.09 -10.18 -6.70
CA ALA A 95 13.44 -9.28 -7.80
C ALA A 95 14.93 -8.91 -7.76
N GLU A 96 15.45 -8.54 -6.60
CA GLU A 96 16.87 -8.21 -6.42
C GLU A 96 17.80 -9.41 -6.67
N ALA A 97 17.39 -10.63 -6.30
CA ALA A 97 18.18 -11.84 -6.55
C ALA A 97 18.24 -12.21 -8.03
N LEU A 98 17.13 -12.04 -8.76
CA LEU A 98 17.05 -12.32 -10.19
C LEU A 98 17.82 -11.28 -11.01
N ASP A 99 17.72 -10.00 -10.65
CA ASP A 99 18.48 -8.92 -11.29
C ASP A 99 20.00 -9.12 -11.15
N ARG A 100 20.45 -9.51 -9.94
CA ARG A 100 21.86 -9.86 -9.68
C ARG A 100 22.38 -11.01 -10.54
N ARG A 101 21.57 -12.02 -10.85
CA ARG A 101 21.98 -13.13 -11.75
C ARG A 101 22.03 -12.68 -13.20
N GLY A 102 21.04 -11.92 -13.66
CA GLY A 102 21.02 -11.37 -15.02
C GLY A 102 22.25 -10.51 -15.33
N ALA A 103 22.71 -9.72 -14.35
CA ALA A 103 23.93 -8.91 -14.47
C ALA A 103 25.23 -9.73 -14.50
N GLN A 104 25.24 -10.96 -13.96
CA GLN A 104 26.42 -11.84 -13.93
C GLN A 104 26.53 -12.73 -15.18
N ASP A 105 25.41 -13.12 -15.78
CA ASP A 105 25.37 -13.95 -17.00
C ASP A 105 25.62 -13.13 -18.29
N GLY A 106 25.67 -11.79 -18.19
CA GLY A 106 25.92 -10.86 -19.30
C GLY A 106 27.36 -10.33 -19.44
N ALA A 107 28.31 -10.84 -18.67
CA ALA A 107 29.74 -10.47 -18.69
C ALA A 107 30.62 -11.62 -19.20
#